data_AF-A0A354G4E4-F1
#
_entry.id   AF-A0A354G4E4-F1
#
_cell.length_a   1.000
_cell.length_b   1.000
_cell.length_c   1.000
_cell.angle_alpha   90.00
_cell.angle_beta   90.00
_cell.angle_gamma   90.00
#
_symmetry.space_group_name_H-M   'P 1'
#
loop_
_entity.id
_entity.type
_entity.pdbx_description
1 polymer ?
#
loop_
_entity_poly.entity_id
_entity_poly.type
_entity_poly.pdbx_seq_one_letter_code
_entity_poly.pdbx_strand_id
1 'polypeptide(L)'
;MEDLIEAGVHFGHQIRRWHPKMEPYIYTVSKNIHIIDLEDTERLLKEACEFLNKMASEGKKIVFVGTKKQSKDIIKSEATRSGAMFVNERWIGGTITNFPTIKKNLDKLIKYIRGKETGEFDKYTKKERLLIDRETDKMNLVYGGILSLAETPDVLFVIDPKRERTAVKESQNAGIPVVAIVDTNADPTGIDYIIPGNDDAIKSVALLVRAIADAVEEGYKDFDKKGADQSKKDAKKAEPVSEDKDDMVVTTTESPVVTAEVEEIEEKLVVEVVEPKKIEKIEEKVEEKKEETKTPKKAKSKKA
;
A
#
# COMPACT_ATOMS: atom_id res chain seq x y z
N MET A 1 17.90 -11.81 14.52
CA MET A 1 17.48 -13.22 14.65
C MET A 1 16.41 -13.50 15.71
N GLU A 2 16.54 -13.09 16.99
CA GLU A 2 15.57 -13.42 18.06
C GLU A 2 14.13 -13.00 17.72
N ASP A 3 13.95 -11.79 17.21
CA ASP A 3 12.63 -11.28 16.80
C ASP A 3 11.97 -12.14 15.69
N LEU A 4 12.76 -12.70 14.77
CA LEU A 4 12.27 -13.57 13.69
C LEU A 4 11.73 -14.90 14.25
N ILE A 5 12.36 -15.40 15.32
CA ILE A 5 11.91 -16.60 16.02
C ILE A 5 10.61 -16.31 16.77
N GLU A 6 10.55 -15.21 17.53
CA GLU A 6 9.37 -14.83 18.32
C GLU A 6 8.15 -14.53 17.43
N ALA A 7 8.37 -13.88 16.29
CA ALA A 7 7.31 -13.60 15.32
C ALA A 7 6.84 -14.85 14.55
N GLY A 8 7.58 -15.96 14.62
CA GLY A 8 7.22 -17.22 13.97
C GLY A 8 7.52 -17.25 12.47
N VAL A 9 8.55 -16.52 12.01
CA VAL A 9 8.94 -16.43 10.59
C VAL A 9 9.44 -17.76 10.04
N HIS A 10 10.06 -18.58 10.91
CA HIS A 10 10.67 -19.87 10.56
C HIS A 10 9.65 -20.97 10.23
N PHE A 11 8.36 -20.80 10.55
CA PHE A 11 7.35 -21.82 10.26
C PHE A 11 6.88 -21.74 8.82
N GLY A 12 7.10 -22.80 8.05
CA GLY A 12 6.51 -22.96 6.72
C GLY A 12 5.24 -23.79 6.72
N HIS A 13 4.94 -24.36 5.55
CA HIS A 13 3.81 -25.23 5.30
C HIS A 13 4.12 -26.71 5.59
N GLN A 14 3.07 -27.54 5.52
CA GLN A 14 3.17 -29.00 5.64
C GLN A 14 4.00 -29.64 4.51
N ILE A 15 4.63 -30.78 4.80
CA ILE A 15 5.46 -31.56 3.83
C ILE A 15 4.76 -31.82 2.50
N ARG A 16 3.43 -31.97 2.47
CA ARG A 16 2.70 -32.27 1.23
C ARG A 16 2.49 -31.06 0.31
N ARG A 17 2.72 -29.84 0.81
CA ARG A 17 2.39 -28.59 0.11
C ARG A 17 3.61 -27.82 -0.36
N TRP A 18 4.82 -28.29 -0.04
CA TRP A 18 6.06 -27.61 -0.38
C TRP A 18 6.33 -27.63 -1.89
N HIS A 19 7.14 -26.68 -2.33
CA HIS A 19 7.60 -26.55 -3.70
C HIS A 19 9.09 -26.94 -3.78
N PRO A 20 9.50 -27.84 -4.70
CA PRO A 20 10.88 -28.35 -4.75
C PRO A 20 11.97 -27.29 -4.84
N LYS A 21 11.71 -26.18 -5.55
CA LYS A 21 12.68 -25.09 -5.69
C LYS A 21 12.93 -24.30 -4.40
N MET A 22 12.11 -24.49 -3.36
CA MET A 22 12.35 -23.92 -2.04
C MET A 22 13.27 -24.78 -1.17
N GLU A 23 13.72 -25.95 -1.66
CA GLU A 23 14.67 -26.83 -0.95
C GLU A 23 15.87 -26.10 -0.35
N PRO A 24 16.54 -25.16 -1.06
CA PRO A 24 17.73 -24.48 -0.52
C PRO A 24 17.45 -23.63 0.73
N TYR A 25 16.22 -23.14 0.89
CA TYR A 25 15.83 -22.25 1.98
C TYR A 25 15.16 -22.99 3.16
N ILE A 26 15.00 -24.31 3.04
CA ILE A 26 14.38 -25.16 4.06
C ILE A 26 15.49 -25.79 4.90
N TYR A 27 15.53 -25.44 6.18
CA TYR A 27 16.51 -25.96 7.13
C TYR A 27 16.20 -27.41 7.54
N THR A 28 14.98 -27.67 8.01
CA THR A 28 14.58 -29.01 8.48
C THR A 28 13.07 -29.20 8.46
N VAL A 29 12.61 -30.37 8.90
CA VAL A 29 11.19 -30.70 9.06
C VAL A 29 10.93 -31.10 10.50
N SER A 30 9.99 -30.42 11.17
CA SER A 30 9.57 -30.73 12.53
C SER A 30 8.06 -30.87 12.59
N LYS A 31 7.56 -31.95 13.21
CA LYS A 31 6.12 -32.23 13.37
C LYS A 31 5.32 -32.08 12.05
N ASN A 32 5.90 -32.55 10.94
CA ASN A 32 5.35 -32.45 9.57
C ASN A 32 5.22 -31.04 8.99
N ILE A 33 5.91 -30.05 9.56
CA ILE A 33 5.99 -28.68 9.06
C ILE A 33 7.44 -28.40 8.64
N HIS A 34 7.62 -27.78 7.48
CA HIS A 34 8.94 -27.30 7.07
C HIS A 34 9.37 -26.12 7.93
N ILE A 35 10.62 -26.13 8.36
CA ILE A 35 11.27 -25.02 9.05
C ILE A 35 12.18 -24.33 8.05
N ILE A 36 11.97 -23.04 7.86
CA ILE A 36 12.76 -22.16 7.00
C ILE A 36 14.05 -21.78 7.73
N ASP A 37 15.15 -21.70 6.98
CA ASP A 37 16.43 -21.23 7.53
C ASP A 37 16.41 -19.72 7.78
N LEU A 38 16.54 -19.34 9.06
CA LEU A 38 16.52 -17.94 9.47
C LEU A 38 17.83 -17.19 9.18
N GLU A 39 18.95 -17.89 9.03
CA GLU A 39 20.21 -17.25 8.64
C GLU A 39 20.10 -16.71 7.21
N ASP A 40 19.52 -17.52 6.32
CA ASP A 40 19.21 -17.10 4.96
C ASP A 40 18.14 -16.01 4.93
N THR A 41 17.07 -16.13 5.74
CA THR A 41 16.07 -15.06 5.87
C THR A 41 16.71 -13.74 6.28
N GLU A 42 17.59 -13.74 7.30
CA GLU A 42 18.22 -12.51 7.78
C GLU A 42 19.12 -11.87 6.73
N ARG A 43 19.94 -12.68 6.04
CA ARG A 43 20.82 -12.21 4.97
C ARG A 43 20.04 -11.62 3.80
N LEU A 44 19.06 -12.36 3.30
CA LEU A 44 18.28 -11.94 2.13
C LEU A 44 17.33 -10.78 2.44
N LEU A 45 16.81 -10.70 3.67
CA LEU A 45 16.04 -9.55 4.13
C LEU A 45 16.89 -8.27 4.11
N LYS A 46 18.16 -8.34 4.56
CA LYS A 46 19.09 -7.20 4.51
C LYS A 46 19.34 -6.77 3.06
N GLU A 47 19.64 -7.71 2.16
CA GLU A 47 19.84 -7.44 0.74
C GLU A 47 18.60 -6.78 0.09
N ALA A 48 17.40 -7.27 0.44
CA ALA A 48 16.14 -6.71 -0.04
C ALA A 48 15.88 -5.28 0.51
N CYS A 49 16.15 -5.04 1.79
CA CYS A 49 16.03 -3.71 2.40
C CYS A 49 17.00 -2.71 1.77
N GLU A 50 18.26 -3.10 1.55
CA GLU A 50 19.25 -2.25 0.87
C GLU A 50 18.82 -1.90 -0.56
N PHE A 51 18.30 -2.88 -1.30
CA PHE A 51 17.78 -2.67 -2.64
C PHE A 51 16.59 -1.70 -2.65
N LEU A 52 15.60 -1.91 -1.78
CA LEU A 52 14.41 -1.07 -1.70
C LEU A 52 14.71 0.34 -1.22
N ASN A 53 15.62 0.49 -0.25
CA ASN A 53 16.11 1.79 0.20
C ASN A 53 16.77 2.56 -0.96
N LYS A 54 17.63 1.88 -1.74
CA LYS A 54 18.26 2.49 -2.92
C LYS A 54 17.22 2.96 -3.93
N MET A 55 16.25 2.12 -4.28
CA MET A 55 15.19 2.46 -5.24
C MET A 55 14.33 3.62 -4.74
N ALA A 56 13.95 3.62 -3.46
CA ALA A 56 13.21 4.73 -2.85
C ALA A 56 14.04 6.03 -2.85
N SER A 57 15.35 5.96 -2.60
CA SER A 57 16.25 7.12 -2.62
C SER A 57 16.47 7.73 -4.01
N GLU A 58 16.13 6.98 -5.06
CA GLU A 58 16.10 7.44 -6.46
C GLU A 58 14.72 8.04 -6.82
N GLY A 59 13.73 8.00 -5.91
CA GLY A 59 12.38 8.51 -6.14
C GLY A 59 11.47 7.54 -6.91
N LYS A 60 11.88 6.27 -7.08
CA LYS A 60 11.11 5.25 -7.81
C LYS A 60 9.83 4.88 -7.08
N LYS A 61 8.81 4.49 -7.84
CA LYS A 61 7.49 4.14 -7.32
C LYS A 61 7.44 2.67 -6.91
N ILE A 62 7.46 2.46 -5.60
CA ILE A 62 7.35 1.13 -4.98
C ILE A 62 5.88 0.85 -4.65
N VAL A 63 5.39 -0.33 -5.06
CA VAL A 63 4.03 -0.80 -4.75
C VAL A 63 4.07 -2.08 -3.92
N PHE A 64 3.42 -2.04 -2.76
CA PHE A 64 3.24 -3.19 -1.87
C PHE A 64 1.99 -3.97 -2.27
N VAL A 65 2.11 -5.27 -2.49
CA VAL A 65 1.01 -6.12 -2.98
C VAL A 65 0.80 -7.29 -2.03
N GLY A 66 -0.43 -7.47 -1.55
CA GLY A 66 -0.79 -8.68 -0.82
C GLY A 66 -2.26 -8.72 -0.45
N THR A 67 -2.96 -9.73 -0.98
CA THR A 67 -4.43 -9.86 -0.81
C THR A 67 -4.84 -10.87 0.26
N LYS A 68 -3.88 -11.49 0.96
CA LYS A 68 -4.17 -12.39 2.09
C LYS A 68 -4.83 -11.63 3.22
N LYS A 69 -5.77 -12.28 3.91
CA LYS A 69 -6.46 -11.69 5.07
C LYS A 69 -5.47 -11.22 6.14
N GLN A 70 -4.38 -11.94 6.31
CA GLN A 70 -3.33 -11.64 7.29
C GLN A 70 -2.44 -10.46 6.89
N SER A 71 -2.36 -10.14 5.59
CA SER A 71 -1.51 -9.06 5.07
C SER A 71 -2.26 -7.77 4.78
N LYS A 72 -3.58 -7.81 4.52
CA LYS A 72 -4.33 -6.65 3.98
C LYS A 72 -4.16 -5.38 4.79
N ASP A 73 -4.40 -5.48 6.09
CA ASP A 73 -4.40 -4.32 6.99
C ASP A 73 -2.98 -3.84 7.25
N ILE A 74 -2.03 -4.77 7.38
CA ILE A 74 -0.61 -4.49 7.60
C ILE A 74 -0.01 -3.74 6.39
N ILE A 75 -0.23 -4.25 5.18
CA ILE A 75 0.25 -3.60 3.96
C ILE A 75 -0.32 -2.19 3.85
N LYS A 76 -1.62 -2.03 4.11
CA LYS A 76 -2.26 -0.71 4.05
C LYS A 76 -1.63 0.26 5.05
N SER A 77 -1.45 -0.14 6.31
CA SER A 77 -0.90 0.74 7.33
C SER A 77 0.57 1.09 7.08
N GLU A 78 1.40 0.09 6.77
CA GLU A 78 2.85 0.27 6.62
C GLU A 78 3.22 0.97 5.31
N ALA A 79 2.51 0.70 4.21
CA ALA A 79 2.73 1.41 2.94
C ALA A 79 2.30 2.89 3.06
N THR A 80 1.15 3.16 3.67
CA THR A 80 0.72 4.54 3.92
C THR A 80 1.71 5.29 4.81
N ARG A 81 2.25 4.64 5.84
CA ARG A 81 3.26 5.24 6.72
C ARG A 81 4.56 5.57 5.99
N SER A 82 5.02 4.66 5.13
CA SER A 82 6.26 4.81 4.37
C SER A 82 6.13 5.73 3.14
N GLY A 83 4.91 6.20 2.81
CA GLY A 83 4.65 6.96 1.58
C GLY A 83 4.65 6.10 0.31
N ALA A 84 4.70 4.78 0.45
CA ALA A 84 4.60 3.84 -0.66
C ALA A 84 3.14 3.59 -1.05
N MET A 85 2.95 3.14 -2.29
CA MET A 85 1.64 2.73 -2.79
C MET A 85 1.34 1.27 -2.41
N PHE A 86 0.07 0.89 -2.41
CA PHE A 86 -0.32 -0.47 -2.03
C PHE A 86 -1.53 -1.03 -2.78
N VAL A 87 -1.61 -2.36 -2.80
CA VAL A 87 -2.74 -3.15 -3.27
C VAL A 87 -3.01 -4.25 -2.24
N ASN A 88 -4.06 -4.06 -1.43
CA ASN A 88 -4.43 -4.96 -0.34
C ASN A 88 -5.65 -5.84 -0.65
N GLU A 89 -6.48 -5.47 -1.62
CA GLU A 89 -7.75 -6.16 -1.88
C GLU A 89 -7.66 -7.18 -3.01
N ARG A 90 -7.42 -6.70 -4.23
CA ARG A 90 -7.29 -7.55 -5.41
C ARG A 90 -6.36 -6.89 -6.43
N TRP A 91 -5.35 -7.62 -6.87
CA TRP A 91 -4.59 -7.24 -8.06
C TRP A 91 -5.44 -7.37 -9.33
N ILE A 92 -5.62 -6.28 -10.06
CA ILE A 92 -6.31 -6.27 -11.35
C ILE A 92 -5.30 -6.64 -12.43
N GLY A 93 -5.58 -7.71 -13.17
CA GLY A 93 -4.74 -8.08 -14.31
C GLY A 93 -4.71 -6.96 -15.34
N GLY A 94 -3.54 -6.66 -15.89
CA GLY A 94 -3.30 -5.53 -16.77
C GLY A 94 -2.81 -4.27 -16.05
N THR A 95 -2.63 -4.29 -14.71
CA THR A 95 -2.07 -3.16 -13.95
C THR A 95 -0.71 -2.74 -14.50
N ILE A 96 0.12 -3.69 -14.93
CA ILE A 96 1.42 -3.38 -15.56
C ILE A 96 1.30 -3.50 -17.07
N THR A 97 0.82 -4.64 -17.56
CA THR A 97 0.85 -4.97 -19.00
C THR A 97 -0.12 -4.15 -19.85
N ASN A 98 -1.17 -3.58 -19.27
CA ASN A 98 -2.16 -2.72 -19.94
C ASN A 98 -2.48 -1.48 -19.10
N PHE A 99 -1.41 -0.81 -18.65
CA PHE A 99 -1.51 0.40 -17.85
C PHE A 99 -2.42 1.50 -18.46
N PRO A 100 -2.45 1.74 -19.79
CA PRO A 100 -3.34 2.77 -20.36
C PRO A 100 -4.82 2.55 -20.06
N THR A 101 -5.27 1.29 -19.94
CA THR A 101 -6.66 0.99 -19.57
C THR A 101 -6.91 1.19 -18.08
N ILE A 102 -5.92 0.87 -17.25
CA ILE A 102 -5.99 1.04 -15.81
C ILE A 102 -5.95 2.51 -15.43
N LYS A 103 -5.12 3.31 -16.11
CA LYS A 103 -5.07 4.77 -15.98
C LYS A 103 -6.44 5.42 -16.20
N LYS A 104 -7.19 5.00 -17.22
CA LYS A 104 -8.58 5.48 -17.43
C LYS A 104 -9.50 5.20 -16.24
N ASN A 105 -9.32 4.06 -15.56
CA ASN A 105 -10.09 3.74 -14.36
C ASN A 105 -9.64 4.56 -13.15
N LEU A 106 -8.34 4.84 -13.02
CA LEU A 106 -7.81 5.75 -12.00
C LEU A 106 -8.35 7.17 -12.19
N ASP A 107 -8.27 7.70 -13.41
CA ASP A 107 -8.81 9.02 -13.75
C ASP A 107 -10.31 9.12 -13.48
N LYS A 108 -11.06 8.03 -13.75
CA LYS A 108 -12.49 7.94 -13.42
C LYS A 108 -12.73 7.99 -11.92
N LEU A 109 -11.92 7.30 -11.11
CA LEU A 109 -12.01 7.33 -9.65
C LEU A 109 -11.68 8.74 -9.12
N ILE A 110 -10.62 9.38 -9.61
CA ILE A 110 -10.26 10.76 -9.25
C ILE A 110 -11.42 11.71 -9.56
N LYS A 111 -12.07 11.56 -10.72
CA LYS A 111 -13.26 12.34 -11.08
C LYS A 111 -14.41 12.10 -10.10
N TYR A 112 -14.65 10.86 -9.67
CA TYR A 112 -15.70 10.55 -8.70
C TYR A 112 -15.41 11.13 -7.31
N ILE A 113 -14.15 11.08 -6.85
CA ILE A 113 -13.76 11.68 -5.57
C ILE A 113 -13.96 13.20 -5.64
N ARG A 114 -13.44 13.87 -6.67
CA ARG A 114 -13.59 15.32 -6.86
C ARG A 114 -15.05 15.76 -7.02
N GLY A 115 -15.84 15.01 -7.78
CA GLY A 115 -17.27 15.29 -7.97
C GLY A 115 -18.09 15.17 -6.67
N LYS A 116 -17.65 14.29 -5.75
CA LYS A 116 -18.25 14.13 -4.43
C LYS A 116 -17.89 15.29 -3.50
N GLU A 117 -16.65 15.75 -3.53
CA GLU A 117 -16.17 16.89 -2.74
C GLU A 117 -16.77 18.22 -3.20
N THR A 118 -16.85 18.44 -4.51
CA THR A 118 -17.39 19.67 -5.11
C THR A 118 -18.92 19.73 -5.10
N GLY A 119 -19.61 18.67 -4.69
CA GLY A 119 -21.08 18.60 -4.71
C GLY A 119 -21.67 18.52 -6.12
N GLU A 120 -20.88 18.17 -7.14
CA GLU A 120 -21.35 18.02 -8.53
C GLU A 120 -22.51 17.01 -8.62
N PHE A 121 -22.48 15.99 -7.75
CA PHE A 121 -23.50 14.95 -7.72
C PHE A 121 -24.85 15.35 -7.11
N ASP A 122 -24.98 16.59 -6.60
CA ASP A 122 -26.24 17.04 -6.02
C ASP A 122 -27.37 17.23 -7.03
N LYS A 123 -27.01 17.40 -8.31
CA LYS A 123 -27.95 17.53 -9.42
C LYS A 123 -28.66 16.22 -9.78
N TYR A 124 -28.14 15.07 -9.34
CA TYR A 124 -28.70 13.76 -9.65
C TYR A 124 -29.79 13.34 -8.67
N THR A 125 -30.63 12.41 -9.11
CA THR A 125 -31.63 11.79 -8.23
C THR A 125 -30.96 10.99 -7.11
N LYS A 126 -31.66 10.80 -5.98
CA LYS A 126 -31.16 9.98 -4.86
C LYS A 126 -30.73 8.57 -5.28
N LYS A 127 -31.42 7.99 -6.27
CA LYS A 127 -31.10 6.66 -6.80
C LYS A 127 -29.79 6.65 -7.58
N GLU A 128 -29.57 7.65 -8.45
CA GLU A 128 -28.34 7.79 -9.21
C GLU A 128 -27.16 8.09 -8.30
N ARG A 129 -27.33 8.98 -7.31
CA ARG A 129 -26.31 9.27 -6.30
C ARG A 129 -25.87 7.99 -5.57
N LEU A 130 -26.82 7.18 -5.12
CA LEU A 130 -26.52 5.90 -4.46
C LEU A 130 -25.75 4.93 -5.38
N LEU A 131 -26.02 4.93 -6.68
CA LEU A 131 -25.28 4.11 -7.64
C LEU A 131 -23.84 4.61 -7.82
N ILE A 132 -23.65 5.93 -7.91
CA ILE A 132 -22.34 6.57 -8.00
C ILE A 132 -21.53 6.30 -6.73
N ASP A 133 -22.14 6.44 -5.54
CA ASP A 133 -21.47 6.15 -4.27
C ASP A 133 -21.01 4.70 -4.20
N ARG A 134 -21.87 3.74 -4.55
CA ARG A 134 -21.51 2.31 -4.58
C ARG A 134 -20.41 2.00 -5.59
N GLU A 135 -20.43 2.64 -6.75
CA GLU A 135 -19.36 2.48 -7.75
C GLU A 135 -18.05 3.06 -7.24
N THR A 136 -18.10 4.25 -6.62
CA THR A 136 -16.95 4.93 -6.03
C THR A 136 -16.34 4.09 -4.91
N ASP A 137 -17.14 3.57 -3.98
CA ASP A 137 -16.66 2.72 -2.89
C ASP A 137 -16.00 1.44 -3.43
N LYS A 138 -16.60 0.82 -4.46
CA LYS A 138 -16.03 -0.37 -5.10
C LYS A 138 -14.72 -0.06 -5.82
N MET A 139 -14.63 1.06 -6.51
CA MET A 139 -13.40 1.49 -7.19
C MET A 139 -12.32 1.87 -6.19
N ASN A 140 -12.67 2.60 -5.13
CA ASN A 140 -11.74 3.00 -4.07
C ASN A 140 -11.17 1.79 -3.33
N LEU A 141 -11.98 0.76 -3.08
CA LEU A 141 -11.53 -0.48 -2.47
C LEU A 141 -10.42 -1.17 -3.29
N VAL A 142 -10.46 -1.07 -4.62
CA VAL A 142 -9.51 -1.75 -5.52
C VAL A 142 -8.31 -0.87 -5.88
N TYR A 143 -8.58 0.40 -6.21
CA TYR A 143 -7.59 1.31 -6.79
C TYR A 143 -7.08 2.37 -5.82
N GLY A 144 -7.69 2.52 -4.63
CA GLY A 144 -7.38 3.62 -3.72
C GLY A 144 -5.92 3.67 -3.29
N GLY A 145 -5.25 2.53 -3.14
CA GLY A 145 -3.84 2.47 -2.77
C GLY A 145 -2.85 2.73 -3.92
N ILE A 146 -3.31 2.84 -5.16
CA ILE A 146 -2.49 3.17 -6.35
C ILE A 146 -3.00 4.42 -7.08
N LEU A 147 -3.75 5.29 -6.39
CA LEU A 147 -4.37 6.47 -7.00
C LEU A 147 -3.34 7.44 -7.58
N SER A 148 -2.20 7.59 -6.90
CA SER A 148 -1.11 8.50 -7.28
C SER A 148 -0.20 7.96 -8.39
N LEU A 149 -0.56 6.82 -9.01
CA LEU A 149 0.24 6.13 -9.99
C LEU A 149 0.07 6.77 -11.39
N ALA A 150 1.09 7.52 -11.85
CA ALA A 150 1.06 8.19 -13.15
C ALA A 150 1.49 7.29 -14.33
N GLU A 151 2.38 6.33 -14.04
CA GLU A 151 3.02 5.36 -14.94
C GLU A 151 3.10 3.98 -14.28
N THR A 152 3.58 2.95 -14.98
CA THR A 152 3.76 1.62 -14.37
C THR A 152 4.70 1.68 -13.16
N PRO A 153 4.50 0.83 -12.14
CA PRO A 153 5.38 0.80 -10.97
C PRO A 153 6.80 0.39 -11.36
N ASP A 154 7.80 0.93 -10.65
CA ASP A 154 9.21 0.63 -10.89
C ASP A 154 9.67 -0.62 -10.13
N VAL A 155 9.05 -0.91 -8.99
CA VAL A 155 9.38 -2.05 -8.13
C VAL A 155 8.11 -2.58 -7.48
N LEU A 156 7.95 -3.90 -7.44
CA LEU A 156 6.92 -4.55 -6.64
C LEU A 156 7.51 -5.22 -5.41
N PHE A 157 6.86 -5.00 -4.27
CA PHE A 157 7.02 -5.84 -3.09
C PHE A 157 5.78 -6.72 -2.92
N VAL A 158 5.94 -8.04 -2.93
CA VAL A 158 4.83 -9.00 -3.00
C VAL A 158 4.82 -9.93 -1.77
N ILE A 159 3.64 -10.12 -1.17
CA ILE A 159 3.42 -11.13 -0.13
C ILE A 159 2.63 -12.29 -0.73
N ASP A 160 3.14 -13.50 -0.56
CA ASP A 160 2.62 -14.72 -1.19
C ASP A 160 2.58 -14.65 -2.73
N PRO A 161 3.70 -14.90 -3.41
CA PRO A 161 3.74 -14.93 -4.88
C PRO A 161 2.88 -16.04 -5.49
N LYS A 162 2.49 -17.08 -4.72
CA LYS A 162 1.57 -18.12 -5.20
C LYS A 162 0.16 -17.57 -5.34
N ARG A 163 -0.29 -16.72 -4.41
CA ARG A 163 -1.58 -16.03 -4.48
C ARG A 163 -1.53 -14.87 -5.47
N GLU A 164 -0.43 -14.11 -5.49
CA GLU A 164 -0.22 -12.95 -6.37
C GLU A 164 0.50 -13.28 -7.69
N ARG A 165 0.33 -14.50 -8.19
CA ARG A 165 0.99 -14.99 -9.41
C ARG A 165 0.83 -14.09 -10.64
N THR A 166 -0.30 -13.36 -10.72
CA THR A 166 -0.57 -12.45 -11.84
C THR A 166 0.33 -11.22 -11.75
N ALA A 167 0.51 -10.65 -10.55
CA ALA A 167 1.39 -9.50 -10.34
C ALA A 167 2.85 -9.86 -10.64
N VAL A 168 3.31 -11.02 -10.15
CA VAL A 168 4.66 -11.53 -10.42
C VAL A 168 4.88 -11.76 -11.92
N LYS A 169 3.95 -12.44 -12.60
CA LYS A 169 4.07 -12.72 -14.03
C LYS A 169 4.04 -11.46 -14.89
N GLU A 170 3.20 -10.49 -14.56
CA GLU A 170 3.18 -9.21 -15.29
C GLU A 170 4.47 -8.42 -15.10
N SER A 171 5.02 -8.41 -13.87
CA SER A 171 6.28 -7.74 -13.56
C SER A 171 7.44 -8.38 -14.32
N GLN A 172 7.50 -9.72 -14.33
CA GLN A 172 8.50 -10.47 -15.07
C GLN A 172 8.44 -10.17 -16.57
N ASN A 173 7.24 -10.07 -17.15
CA ASN A 173 7.09 -9.74 -18.57
C ASN A 173 7.50 -8.29 -18.89
N ALA A 174 7.32 -7.37 -17.94
CA ALA A 174 7.66 -5.95 -18.10
C ALA A 174 9.11 -5.62 -17.70
N GLY A 175 9.85 -6.56 -17.10
CA GLY A 175 11.19 -6.32 -16.57
C GLY A 175 11.21 -5.50 -15.28
N ILE A 176 10.11 -5.49 -14.53
CA ILE A 176 10.00 -4.80 -13.24
C ILE A 176 10.54 -5.74 -12.16
N PRO A 177 11.53 -5.31 -11.35
CA PRO A 177 12.07 -6.13 -10.27
C PRO A 177 11.03 -6.44 -9.21
N VAL A 178 11.03 -7.70 -8.75
CA VAL A 178 10.11 -8.21 -7.73
C VAL A 178 10.88 -8.62 -6.48
N VAL A 179 10.52 -8.00 -5.36
CA VAL A 179 10.92 -8.42 -4.01
C VAL A 179 9.74 -9.16 -3.40
N ALA A 180 9.93 -10.34 -2.81
CA ALA A 180 8.79 -11.07 -2.24
C ALA A 180 9.10 -11.88 -0.99
N ILE A 181 8.10 -11.97 -0.10
CA ILE A 181 8.08 -12.94 1.00
C ILE A 181 7.59 -14.28 0.44
N VAL A 182 8.41 -15.32 0.56
CA VAL A 182 8.18 -16.63 -0.04
C VAL A 182 8.14 -17.70 1.05
N ASP A 183 6.97 -18.32 1.23
CA ASP A 183 6.85 -19.54 2.03
C ASP A 183 7.24 -20.76 1.18
N THR A 184 7.54 -21.85 1.85
CA THR A 184 7.89 -23.18 1.33
C THR A 184 6.96 -23.75 0.26
N ASN A 185 5.72 -23.27 0.13
CA ASN A 185 4.74 -23.77 -0.84
C ASN A 185 4.71 -22.99 -2.18
N ALA A 186 5.50 -21.92 -2.29
CA ALA A 186 5.50 -21.01 -3.42
C ALA A 186 6.71 -21.26 -4.34
N ASP A 187 6.59 -20.91 -5.62
CA ASP A 187 7.71 -21.00 -6.58
C ASP A 187 8.56 -19.71 -6.47
N PRO A 188 9.85 -19.79 -6.11
CA PRO A 188 10.75 -18.64 -6.07
C PRO A 188 11.15 -18.11 -7.46
N THR A 189 10.75 -18.77 -8.54
CA THR A 189 11.14 -18.39 -9.91
C THR A 189 10.53 -17.07 -10.35
N GLY A 190 11.34 -16.18 -10.90
CA GLY A 190 10.89 -14.87 -11.39
C GLY A 190 10.77 -13.82 -10.28
N ILE A 191 11.34 -14.11 -9.11
CA ILE A 191 11.51 -13.17 -8.00
C ILE A 191 12.99 -12.83 -7.92
N ASP A 192 13.32 -11.53 -7.98
CA ASP A 192 14.70 -11.06 -8.00
C ASP A 192 15.31 -11.06 -6.59
N TYR A 193 14.52 -10.65 -5.60
CA TYR A 193 14.91 -10.64 -4.19
C TYR A 193 13.93 -11.46 -3.36
N ILE A 194 14.35 -12.67 -3.00
CA ILE A 194 13.56 -13.65 -2.26
C ILE A 194 13.80 -13.46 -0.77
N ILE A 195 12.73 -13.32 0.01
CA ILE A 195 12.78 -13.29 1.48
C ILE A 195 12.06 -14.56 1.97
N PRO A 196 12.80 -15.63 2.31
CA PRO A 196 12.19 -16.84 2.86
C PRO A 196 11.49 -16.52 4.18
N GLY A 197 10.20 -16.82 4.29
CA GLY A 197 9.48 -16.53 5.54
C GLY A 197 8.02 -16.93 5.51
N ASN A 198 7.44 -16.99 6.71
CA ASN A 198 6.03 -17.31 6.92
C ASN A 198 5.12 -16.15 6.49
N ASP A 199 4.22 -16.42 5.54
CA ASP A 199 3.25 -15.47 5.00
C ASP A 199 1.81 -15.66 5.56
N ASP A 200 1.60 -16.68 6.41
CA ASP A 200 0.31 -17.02 7.01
C ASP A 200 0.16 -16.47 8.44
N ALA A 201 1.26 -16.20 9.14
CA ALA A 201 1.24 -15.64 10.49
C ALA A 201 1.25 -14.10 10.47
N ILE A 202 0.26 -13.48 11.14
CA ILE A 202 0.13 -12.02 11.23
C ILE A 202 1.39 -11.37 11.81
N LYS A 203 1.96 -11.95 12.88
CA LYS A 203 3.19 -11.42 13.51
C LYS A 203 4.40 -11.47 12.58
N SER A 204 4.58 -12.57 11.85
CA SER A 204 5.64 -12.74 10.86
C SER A 204 5.53 -11.70 9.75
N VAL A 205 4.35 -11.59 9.14
CA VAL A 205 4.08 -10.62 8.08
C VAL A 205 4.28 -9.19 8.60
N ALA A 206 3.79 -8.86 9.80
CA ALA A 206 3.97 -7.54 10.39
C ALA A 206 5.45 -7.19 10.57
N LEU A 207 6.26 -8.11 11.09
CA LEU A 207 7.68 -7.89 11.32
C LEU A 207 8.44 -7.65 10.00
N LEU A 208 8.22 -8.53 9.01
CA LEU A 208 8.90 -8.44 7.72
C LEU A 208 8.49 -7.19 6.93
N VAL A 209 7.18 -6.91 6.86
CA VAL A 209 6.66 -5.74 6.15
C VAL A 209 7.12 -4.45 6.81
N ARG A 210 7.14 -4.40 8.15
CA ARG A 210 7.62 -3.24 8.89
C ARG A 210 9.10 -2.96 8.61
N ALA A 211 9.95 -3.98 8.66
CA ALA A 211 11.37 -3.83 8.36
C ALA A 211 11.61 -3.28 6.95
N ILE A 212 10.81 -3.71 5.98
CA ILE A 212 10.87 -3.24 4.60
C ILE A 212 10.31 -1.81 4.48
N ALA A 213 9.19 -1.52 5.14
CA ALA A 213 8.59 -0.19 5.13
C ALA A 213 9.51 0.85 5.78
N ASP A 214 10.21 0.50 6.87
CA ASP A 214 11.23 1.35 7.50
C ASP A 214 12.35 1.68 6.51
N ALA A 215 12.87 0.69 5.77
CA ALA A 215 13.91 0.90 4.77
C ALA A 215 13.45 1.78 3.59
N VAL A 216 12.19 1.61 3.15
CA VAL A 216 11.58 2.44 2.09
C VAL A 216 11.35 3.87 2.57
N GLU A 217 10.86 4.06 3.79
CA GLU A 217 10.63 5.37 4.40
C GLU A 217 11.94 6.16 4.53
N GLU A 218 13.01 5.50 4.99
CA GLU A 218 14.35 6.11 5.02
C GLU A 218 14.83 6.51 3.62
N GLY A 219 14.60 5.67 2.62
CA GLY A 219 14.97 5.96 1.24
C GLY A 219 14.25 7.19 0.68
N TYR A 220 12.93 7.29 0.90
CA TYR A 220 12.17 8.48 0.47
C TYR A 220 12.59 9.75 1.21
N LYS A 221 12.86 9.67 2.52
CA LYS A 221 13.41 10.82 3.28
C LYS A 221 14.75 11.29 2.71
N ASP A 222 15.59 10.38 2.23
CA ASP A 222 16.86 10.73 1.61
C ASP A 222 16.70 11.30 0.21
N PHE A 223 15.68 10.87 -0.54
CA PHE A 223 15.29 11.51 -1.79
C PHE A 223 14.83 12.96 -1.57
N ASP A 224 13.98 13.20 -0.58
CA ASP A 224 13.48 14.54 -0.25
C ASP A 224 14.61 15.50 0.15
N LYS A 225 15.57 15.02 0.97
CA LYS A 225 16.77 15.80 1.33
C LYS A 225 17.60 16.16 0.10
N LYS A 226 17.81 15.22 -0.83
CA LYS A 226 18.57 15.47 -2.07
C LYS A 226 17.85 16.48 -2.97
N GLY A 227 16.53 16.42 -3.06
CA GLY A 227 15.72 17.42 -3.77
C GLY A 227 15.78 18.81 -3.14
N ALA A 228 15.76 18.90 -1.81
CA ALA A 228 15.91 20.15 -1.06
C ALA A 228 17.32 20.76 -1.19
N ASP A 229 18.36 19.94 -1.29
CA ASP A 229 19.74 20.42 -1.50
C ASP A 229 20.02 20.83 -2.94
N GLN A 230 19.37 20.21 -3.93
CA GLN A 230 19.46 20.64 -5.34
C GLN A 230 18.78 21.99 -5.54
N SER A 231 17.56 22.18 -5.03
CA SER A 231 16.86 23.48 -5.08
C SER A 231 17.63 24.61 -4.37
N LYS A 232 18.33 24.32 -3.27
CA LYS A 232 19.23 25.29 -2.61
C LYS A 232 20.51 25.58 -3.39
N LYS A 233 21.05 24.62 -4.15
CA LYS A 233 22.24 24.84 -5.01
C LYS A 233 21.89 25.63 -6.27
N ASP A 234 20.72 25.41 -6.85
CA ASP A 234 20.24 26.17 -8.01
C ASP A 234 19.88 27.61 -7.62
N ALA A 235 19.31 27.83 -6.43
CA ALA A 235 19.10 29.18 -5.89
C ALA A 235 20.40 29.94 -5.56
N LYS A 236 21.52 29.24 -5.29
CA LYS A 236 22.82 29.86 -5.00
C LYS A 236 23.67 30.15 -6.24
N LYS A 237 23.21 29.75 -7.43
CA LYS A 237 23.87 30.00 -8.72
C LYS A 237 23.23 31.15 -9.52
N ALA A 238 22.17 31.74 -8.99
CA ALA A 238 21.55 32.95 -9.52
C ALA A 238 21.98 34.17 -8.68
N GLU A 239 23.15 34.74 -9.00
CA GLU A 239 23.46 36.14 -8.66
C GLU A 239 23.11 37.05 -9.86
N PRO A 240 22.74 38.31 -9.61
CA PRO A 240 21.88 39.09 -10.50
C PRO A 240 22.68 39.70 -11.65
N VAL A 241 22.24 39.47 -12.88
CA VAL A 241 22.66 40.26 -14.03
C VAL A 241 21.63 41.36 -14.25
N SER A 242 22.17 42.58 -14.34
CA SER A 242 21.54 43.90 -14.42
C SER A 242 20.47 44.08 -15.49
N GLU A 243 19.56 45.00 -15.19
CA GLU A 243 18.57 45.62 -16.09
C GLU A 243 19.21 46.25 -17.34
N ASP A 244 18.63 45.99 -18.51
CA ASP A 244 18.48 46.96 -19.60
C ASP A 244 17.30 46.54 -20.52
N LYS A 245 16.57 47.55 -21.03
CA LYS A 245 15.24 47.45 -21.66
C LYS A 245 15.27 47.30 -23.20
N ASP A 246 14.13 46.83 -23.70
CA ASP A 246 13.52 46.92 -25.05
C ASP A 246 14.13 46.07 -26.19
N ASP A 247 13.42 45.01 -26.62
CA ASP A 247 12.45 45.13 -27.72
C ASP A 247 11.58 43.86 -27.92
N MET A 248 10.42 44.09 -28.55
CA MET A 248 9.24 43.24 -28.75
C MET A 248 9.42 42.08 -29.75
N VAL A 249 8.86 40.87 -29.49
CA VAL A 249 7.99 40.04 -30.40
C VAL A 249 7.48 38.77 -29.66
N VAL A 250 6.18 38.52 -29.87
CA VAL A 250 5.27 37.48 -29.34
C VAL A 250 5.61 36.04 -29.74
N THR A 251 5.41 35.06 -28.82
CA THR A 251 4.70 33.78 -29.08
C THR A 251 4.44 32.94 -27.81
N THR A 252 3.14 32.78 -27.49
CA THR A 252 2.45 31.60 -26.90
C THR A 252 2.97 30.94 -25.60
N THR A 253 2.32 31.32 -24.49
CA THR A 253 1.61 30.49 -23.49
C THR A 253 2.11 29.07 -23.16
N GLU A 254 2.54 28.87 -21.90
CA GLU A 254 1.88 27.97 -20.93
C GLU A 254 2.40 28.21 -19.51
N SER A 255 1.48 28.50 -18.58
CA SER A 255 1.75 28.81 -17.17
C SER A 255 1.70 27.55 -16.29
N PRO A 256 2.50 27.50 -15.20
CA PRO A 256 2.47 26.48 -14.17
C PRO A 256 1.49 26.89 -13.05
N VAL A 257 0.34 26.22 -12.91
CA VAL A 257 -0.60 26.48 -11.79
C VAL A 257 -1.09 25.19 -11.11
N VAL A 258 -0.72 24.00 -11.58
CA VAL A 258 -1.40 22.75 -11.13
C VAL A 258 -0.70 22.02 -9.97
N THR A 259 0.46 22.47 -9.48
CA THR A 259 1.22 21.72 -8.45
C THR A 259 0.87 22.10 -7.01
N ALA A 260 0.49 23.35 -6.74
CA ALA A 260 0.27 23.81 -5.36
C ALA A 260 -1.07 23.33 -4.75
N GLU A 261 -2.10 23.11 -5.56
CA GLU A 261 -3.43 22.68 -5.06
C GLU A 261 -3.51 21.19 -4.76
N VAL A 262 -2.52 20.37 -5.19
CA VAL A 262 -2.51 18.92 -4.91
C VAL A 262 -1.92 18.63 -3.53
N GLU A 263 -0.92 19.40 -3.09
CA GLU A 263 -0.34 19.29 -1.74
C GLU A 263 -1.36 19.68 -0.65
N GLU A 264 -2.23 20.66 -0.93
CA GLU A 264 -3.25 21.13 0.02
C GLU A 264 -4.39 20.09 0.25
N ILE A 265 -4.54 19.13 -0.66
CA ILE A 265 -5.52 18.03 -0.56
C ILE A 265 -4.93 16.88 0.28
N GLU A 266 -3.63 16.58 0.14
CA GLU A 266 -2.97 15.58 0.98
C GLU A 266 -2.90 16.01 2.45
N GLU A 267 -2.62 17.29 2.73
CA GLU A 267 -2.52 17.78 4.11
C GLU A 267 -3.88 17.78 4.84
N LYS A 268 -4.98 18.09 4.14
CA LYS A 268 -6.34 18.03 4.72
C LYS A 268 -6.82 16.60 4.99
N LEU A 269 -6.42 15.63 4.17
CA LEU A 269 -6.72 14.21 4.39
C LEU A 269 -5.97 13.63 5.59
N VAL A 270 -4.77 14.12 5.90
CA VAL A 270 -4.00 13.71 7.08
C VAL A 270 -4.61 14.26 8.38
N VAL A 271 -5.10 15.50 8.38
CA VAL A 271 -5.68 16.12 9.59
C VAL A 271 -7.01 15.47 10.00
N GLU A 272 -7.85 15.06 9.04
CA GLU A 272 -9.17 14.48 9.35
C GLU A 272 -9.07 13.05 9.95
N VAL A 273 -7.94 12.35 9.74
CA VAL A 273 -7.67 11.02 10.30
C VAL A 273 -7.12 11.09 11.74
N VAL A 274 -6.58 12.24 12.17
CA VAL A 274 -5.84 12.38 13.44
C VAL A 274 -6.71 12.87 14.61
N GLU A 275 -7.98 13.26 14.42
CA GLU A 275 -8.87 13.62 15.55
C GLU A 275 -9.68 12.41 16.08
N PRO A 276 -9.35 11.85 17.27
CA PRO A 276 -10.15 10.80 17.89
C PRO A 276 -11.30 11.44 18.67
N LYS A 277 -12.31 11.98 17.99
CA LYS A 277 -13.51 12.53 18.66
C LYS A 277 -14.80 12.11 17.96
N LYS A 278 -15.06 10.80 17.89
CA LYS A 278 -16.43 10.29 17.67
C LYS A 278 -16.70 8.85 18.09
N ILE A 279 -15.71 8.12 18.62
CA ILE A 279 -15.87 6.71 18.99
C ILE A 279 -16.50 6.57 20.39
N GLU A 280 -16.15 7.43 21.36
CA GLU A 280 -16.68 7.35 22.74
C GLU A 280 -18.21 7.56 22.84
N LYS A 281 -18.81 8.41 21.99
CA LYS A 281 -20.27 8.66 22.01
C LYS A 281 -21.11 7.51 21.44
N ILE A 282 -20.49 6.56 20.75
CA ILE A 282 -21.19 5.42 20.15
C ILE A 282 -21.22 4.26 21.15
N GLU A 283 -20.19 4.08 21.97
CA GLU A 283 -20.16 3.03 23.00
C GLU A 283 -21.15 3.31 24.14
N GLU A 284 -21.23 4.56 24.61
CA GLU A 284 -22.15 4.97 25.68
C GLU A 284 -23.63 4.77 25.29
N LYS A 285 -23.99 5.03 24.02
CA LYS A 285 -25.35 4.81 23.48
C LYS A 285 -25.70 3.34 23.23
N VAL A 286 -24.70 2.47 23.09
CA VAL A 286 -24.91 1.02 22.90
C VAL A 286 -25.06 0.32 24.26
N GLU A 287 -24.44 0.86 25.32
CA GLU A 287 -24.62 0.38 26.69
C GLU A 287 -25.99 0.77 27.28
N GLU A 288 -26.44 2.02 27.11
CA GLU A 288 -27.79 2.45 27.57
C GLU A 288 -28.91 1.61 26.93
N LYS A 289 -28.80 1.26 25.64
CA LYS A 289 -29.81 0.43 24.94
C LYS A 289 -29.81 -1.04 25.37
N LYS A 290 -28.70 -1.55 25.91
CA LYS A 290 -28.62 -2.94 26.41
C LYS A 290 -29.16 -3.07 27.83
N GLU A 291 -29.17 -2.00 28.63
CA GLU A 291 -29.80 -2.00 29.95
C GLU A 291 -31.32 -1.88 29.88
N GLU A 292 -31.89 -1.07 28.98
CA GLU A 292 -33.35 -0.91 28.86
C GLU A 292 -34.09 -2.19 28.39
N THR A 293 -33.39 -3.13 27.74
CA THR A 293 -34.01 -4.35 27.21
C THR A 293 -34.02 -5.55 28.18
N LYS A 294 -33.52 -5.41 29.41
CA LYS A 294 -33.41 -6.50 30.40
C LYS A 294 -34.34 -6.40 31.62
N THR A 295 -35.46 -5.67 31.55
CA THR A 295 -36.51 -5.75 32.59
C THR A 295 -37.68 -6.65 32.16
N PRO A 296 -37.89 -7.83 32.77
CA PRO A 296 -39.05 -8.67 32.47
C PRO A 296 -40.31 -8.15 33.17
N LYS A 297 -41.30 -7.68 32.40
CA LYS A 297 -42.67 -7.43 32.91
C LYS A 297 -43.32 -8.76 33.31
N LYS A 298 -43.34 -9.06 34.61
CA LYS A 298 -44.26 -10.02 35.23
C LYS A 298 -45.71 -9.51 35.05
N ALA A 299 -46.46 -10.10 34.14
CA ALA A 299 -47.91 -9.93 34.08
C ALA A 299 -48.58 -10.97 35.00
N LYS A 300 -49.37 -10.45 35.95
CA LYS A 300 -50.11 -11.18 36.97
C LYS A 300 -51.21 -12.04 36.37
N SER A 301 -51.33 -13.25 36.90
CA SER A 301 -52.52 -14.10 36.87
C SER A 301 -53.69 -13.46 37.62
N LYS A 302 -54.86 -13.40 36.98
CA LYS A 302 -56.18 -13.46 37.65
C LYS A 302 -57.14 -14.20 36.72
N LYS A 303 -57.45 -15.46 37.06
CA LYS A 303 -58.74 -16.09 36.75
C LYS A 303 -59.57 -16.00 38.03
N ALA A 304 -60.89 -15.82 37.86
CA ALA A 304 -61.98 -15.98 38.83
C ALA A 304 -61.60 -15.94 40.32
#